data_AF-D4LF97-F1
#
_entry.id   AF-D4LF97-F1
#
_cell.length_a   1.000
_cell.length_b   1.000
_cell.length_c   1.000
_cell.angle_alpha   90.00
_cell.angle_beta   90.00
_cell.angle_gamma   90.00
#
_symmetry.space_group_name_H-M   'P 1'
#
loop_
_entity.id
_entity.type
_entity.pdbx_description
1 polymer ?
#
loop_
_entity_poly.entity_id
_entity_poly.type
_entity_poly.pdbx_seq_one_letter_code
_entity_poly.pdbx_strand_id
1 'polypeptide(L)'
;MIRKRIIRIAGLALLLWLGAFALDCFAVSCLHRSPVFCVQHQEETHFSGLGYSFDAYAHPISGAYEYVIYVFGCELTSTMTNAV
;
A
#
# COMPACT_ATOMS: atom_id res chain seq x y z
N MET A 1 -35.37 4.10 -5.08
CA MET A 1 -34.30 4.72 -5.90
C MET A 1 -33.01 4.98 -5.13
N ILE A 2 -33.08 5.44 -3.88
CA ILE A 2 -31.90 5.80 -3.05
C ILE A 2 -30.91 4.63 -2.86
N ARG A 3 -31.41 3.43 -2.55
CA ARG A 3 -30.57 2.21 -2.38
C ARG A 3 -29.68 1.90 -3.59
N LYS A 4 -30.20 2.04 -4.81
CA LYS A 4 -29.42 1.82 -6.05
C LYS A 4 -28.33 2.87 -6.24
N ARG A 5 -28.57 4.12 -5.82
CA ARG A 5 -27.57 5.20 -5.87
C ARG A 5 -26.46 4.96 -4.86
N ILE A 6 -26.79 4.57 -3.64
CA ILE A 6 -25.80 4.26 -2.59
C ILE A 6 -24.86 3.13 -3.05
N ILE A 7 -25.40 2.04 -3.60
CA ILE A 7 -24.59 0.92 -4.09
C ILE A 7 -23.61 1.38 -5.19
N ARG A 8 -24.06 2.24 -6.11
CA ARG A 8 -23.19 2.78 -7.17
C ARG A 8 -22.06 3.65 -6.62
N ILE A 9 -22.37 4.51 -5.64
CA ILE A 9 -21.39 5.39 -5.01
C ILE A 9 -20.36 4.55 -4.23
N ALA A 10 -20.84 3.59 -3.42
CA ALA A 10 -19.96 2.68 -2.68
C ALA A 10 -19.06 1.86 -3.62
N GLY A 11 -19.63 1.36 -4.72
CA GLY A 11 -18.86 0.65 -5.75
C GLY A 11 -17.80 1.53 -6.41
N LEU A 12 -18.13 2.79 -6.74
CA LEU A 12 -17.17 3.72 -7.31
C LEU A 12 -16.05 4.07 -6.31
N ALA A 13 -16.39 4.30 -5.04
CA ALA A 13 -15.41 4.56 -3.99
C ALA A 13 -14.47 3.36 -3.80
N LEU A 14 -15.01 2.14 -3.82
CA LEU A 14 -14.21 0.91 -3.75
C LEU A 14 -13.28 0.77 -4.96
N LEU A 15 -13.74 1.08 -6.17
CA LEU A 15 -12.92 1.03 -7.37
C LEU A 15 -11.78 2.06 -7.33
N LEU A 16 -12.06 3.28 -6.88
CA LEU A 16 -11.03 4.30 -6.70
C LEU A 16 -10.01 3.89 -5.64
N TRP A 17 -10.47 3.30 -4.55
CA TRP A 17 -9.62 2.77 -3.49
C TRP A 17 -8.70 1.65 -4.00
N LEU A 18 -9.26 0.67 -4.72
CA LEU A 18 -8.49 -0.42 -5.34
C LEU A 18 -7.48 0.12 -6.36
N GLY A 19 -7.86 1.14 -7.14
CA GLY A 19 -6.97 1.80 -8.09
C GLY A 19 -5.79 2.49 -7.40
N ALA A 20 -6.03 3.25 -6.33
CA ALA A 20 -4.97 3.90 -5.55
C ALA A 20 -4.04 2.86 -4.90
N PHE A 21 -4.60 1.83 -4.26
CA PHE A 21 -3.85 0.74 -3.66
C PHE A 21 -2.96 0.01 -4.68
N ALA A 22 -3.51 -0.33 -5.86
CA ALA A 22 -2.77 -0.99 -6.92
C ALA A 22 -1.63 -0.13 -7.48
N LEU A 23 -1.85 1.18 -7.64
CA LEU A 23 -0.82 2.12 -8.09
C LEU A 23 0.33 2.23 -7.08
N ASP A 24 0.01 2.29 -5.78
CA ASP A 24 1.03 2.31 -4.73
C ASP A 24 1.82 0.99 -4.69
N CYS A 25 1.15 -0.16 -4.80
CA CYS A 25 1.81 -1.47 -4.88
C CYS A 25 2.75 -1.55 -6.10
N PHE A 26 2.33 -1.02 -7.25
CA PHE A 26 3.16 -0.98 -8.46
C PHE A 26 4.37 -0.05 -8.31
N ALA A 27 4.17 1.14 -7.73
CA ALA A 27 5.25 2.09 -7.48
C ALA A 27 6.34 1.48 -6.58
N VAL A 28 5.93 0.78 -5.52
CA VAL A 28 6.84 0.13 -4.57
C VAL A 28 7.51 -1.11 -5.19
N SER A 29 6.73 -2.02 -5.75
CA SER A 29 7.22 -3.34 -6.18
C SER A 29 7.97 -3.31 -7.50
N CYS A 30 7.52 -2.50 -8.46
CA CYS A 30 8.05 -2.51 -9.83
C CYS A 30 8.98 -1.33 -10.12
N LEU A 31 8.76 -0.18 -9.47
CA LEU A 31 9.55 1.04 -9.72
C LEU A 31 10.53 1.38 -8.59
N HIS A 32 10.47 0.67 -7.46
CA HIS A 32 11.26 0.95 -6.26
C HIS A 32 11.17 2.41 -5.80
N ARG A 33 9.95 2.97 -5.87
CA ARG A 33 9.62 4.33 -5.43
C ARG A 33 8.68 4.30 -4.25
N SER A 34 8.69 5.38 -3.48
CA SER A 34 7.71 5.61 -2.41
C SER A 34 6.28 5.55 -2.97
N PRO A 35 5.32 5.05 -2.17
CA PRO A 35 3.90 5.07 -2.54
C PRO A 35 3.42 6.51 -2.77
N VAL A 36 2.52 6.69 -3.73
CA VAL A 36 2.05 7.99 -4.24
C VAL A 36 0.87 8.54 -3.44
N PHE A 37 -0.06 7.67 -3.05
CA PHE A 37 -1.29 8.07 -2.34
C PHE A 37 -1.20 7.91 -0.82
N CYS A 38 -0.03 7.53 -0.31
CA CYS A 38 0.24 7.46 1.12
C CYS A 38 0.96 8.72 1.62
N VAL A 39 0.70 9.06 2.88
CA VAL A 39 1.43 10.09 3.62
C VAL A 39 2.57 9.42 4.38
N GLN A 40 3.79 9.93 4.23
CA GLN A 40 4.93 9.48 5.01
C GLN A 40 4.88 10.06 6.42
N HIS A 41 4.99 9.20 7.44
CA HIS A 41 5.10 9.62 8.83
C HIS A 41 6.59 9.68 9.25
N GLN A 42 6.92 10.64 10.14
CA GLN A 42 8.29 10.94 10.58
C GLN A 42 9.04 9.69 11.10
N GLU A 43 10.36 9.64 10.85
CA GLU A 43 11.29 8.48 10.91
C GLU A 43 11.37 7.60 9.64
N GLU A 44 11.05 8.22 8.49
CA GLU A 44 11.35 7.82 7.10
C GLU A 44 10.82 6.48 6.57
N THR A 45 10.29 5.61 7.44
CA THR A 45 10.05 4.21 7.11
C THR A 45 8.57 3.82 7.08
N HIS A 46 7.64 4.68 7.49
CA HIS A 46 6.21 4.36 7.48
C HIS A 46 5.40 5.27 6.53
N PHE A 47 4.58 4.65 5.69
CA PHE A 47 3.68 5.32 4.74
C PHE A 47 2.24 4.87 4.99
N SER A 48 1.34 5.81 5.27
CA SER A 48 -0.06 5.52 5.61
C SER A 48 -1.02 6.04 4.54
N GLY A 49 -1.83 5.15 4.00
CA GLY A 49 -2.94 5.43 3.08
C GLY A 49 -4.30 5.23 3.75
N LEU A 50 -5.37 5.36 2.98
CA LEU A 50 -6.73 5.16 3.49
C LEU A 50 -6.98 3.67 3.72
N GLY A 51 -6.71 3.13 4.92
CA GLY A 51 -6.99 1.71 5.22
C GLY A 51 -5.96 0.73 4.65
N TYR A 52 -4.79 1.23 4.24
CA TYR A 52 -3.62 0.42 3.93
C TYR A 52 -2.36 1.22 4.29
N SER A 53 -1.25 0.54 4.50
CA SER A 53 0.03 1.17 4.82
C SER A 53 1.20 0.34 4.30
N PHE A 54 2.35 0.99 4.19
CA PHE A 54 3.62 0.38 3.84
C PHE A 54 4.66 0.73 4.89
N ASP A 55 5.38 -0.27 5.36
CA ASP A 55 6.64 -0.05 6.06
C ASP A 55 7.79 -0.32 5.10
N ALA A 56 8.84 0.51 5.14
CA ALA A 56 10.03 0.40 4.33
C ALA A 56 11.25 0.19 5.23
N TYR A 57 11.98 -0.90 5.03
CA TYR A 57 13.16 -1.23 5.80
C TYR A 57 14.32 -1.61 4.89
N ALA A 58 15.55 -1.27 5.25
CA ALA A 58 16.72 -1.76 4.54
C ALA A 58 17.00 -3.22 4.92
N HIS A 59 17.12 -4.10 3.93
CA HIS A 59 17.49 -5.50 4.14
C HIS A 59 18.89 -5.57 4.77
N PRO A 60 19.08 -6.32 5.88
CA PRO A 60 20.30 -6.25 6.69
C PRO A 60 21.57 -6.72 5.98
N ILE A 61 21.44 -7.50 4.90
CA ILE A 61 22.59 -8.07 4.17
C ILE A 61 22.90 -7.28 2.89
N SER A 62 21.88 -6.90 2.13
CA SER A 62 22.04 -6.29 0.80
C SER A 62 21.90 -4.77 0.81
N GLY A 63 21.34 -4.19 1.88
CA GLY A 63 21.01 -2.77 1.96
C GLY A 63 19.88 -2.35 1.01
N ALA A 64 19.23 -3.28 0.32
CA ALA A 64 18.08 -2.99 -0.54
C ALA A 64 16.86 -2.62 0.30
N TYR A 65 16.07 -1.64 -0.13
CA TYR A 65 14.82 -1.29 0.55
C TYR A 65 13.74 -2.32 0.25
N GLU A 66 13.23 -2.94 1.31
CA GLU A 66 12.12 -3.88 1.31
C GLU A 66 10.88 -3.23 1.91
N TYR A 67 9.72 -3.70 1.47
CA TYR A 67 8.45 -3.16 1.88
C TYR A 67 7.53 -4.23 2.44
N VAL A 68 6.85 -3.90 3.53
CA VAL A 68 5.78 -4.69 4.12
C VAL A 68 4.46 -3.97 3.87
N ILE A 69 3.48 -4.67 3.32
CA ILE A 69 2.18 -4.11 2.95
C ILE A 69 1.13 -4.57 3.96
N TYR A 70 0.39 -3.61 4.50
CA TYR A 70 -0.73 -3.87 5.40
C TYR A 70 -2.02 -3.32 4.79
N VAL A 71 -3.12 -4.05 4.97
CA VAL A 71 -4.48 -3.60 4.64
C VAL A 71 -5.34 -3.75 5.88
N PHE A 72 -5.95 -2.65 6.32
CA PHE A 72 -6.69 -2.54 7.58
C PHE A 72 -5.94 -3.11 8.80
N GLY A 73 -4.62 -2.90 8.85
CA GLY A 73 -3.74 -3.37 9.93
C GLY A 73 -3.36 -4.85 9.85
N CYS A 74 -3.82 -5.58 8.82
CA CYS A 74 -3.41 -6.96 8.56
C CYS A 74 -2.27 -6.97 7.54
N GLU A 75 -1.15 -7.60 7.88
CA GLU A 75 -0.06 -7.84 6.94
C GLU A 75 -0.56 -8.74 5.79
N LEU A 76 -0.37 -8.29 4.55
CA LEU A 76 -0.74 -9.02 3.35
C LEU A 76 0.45 -9.70 2.70
N THR A 77 1.55 -8.98 2.62
CA THR A 77 2.77 -9.44 1.96
C THR A 77 3.96 -8.69 2.51
N SER A 78 5.08 -9.38 2.58
CA SER A 78 6.36 -8.85 2.98
C SER A 78 7.39 -9.25 1.94
N THR A 79 8.09 -8.26 1.39
CA THR A 79 9.25 -8.56 0.53
C THR A 79 10.48 -8.95 1.36
N MET A 80 10.39 -9.04 2.71
CA MET A 80 11.48 -9.48 3.60
C MET A 80 11.79 -10.97 3.48
N THR A 81 10.86 -11.74 2.94
CA THR A 81 11.15 -13.11 2.54
C THR A 81 11.95 -13.09 1.26
N ASN A 82 13.26 -13.29 1.39
CA ASN A 82 14.05 -13.97 0.38
C ASN A 82 13.16 -15.04 -0.26
N ALA A 83 12.93 -14.92 -1.58
CA ALA A 83 12.68 -16.11 -2.37
C ALA A 83 13.84 -17.07 -2.06
N VAL A 84 13.50 -18.27 -1.58
CA VAL A 84 14.44 -19.37 -1.39
C VAL A 84 15.29 -19.54 -2.65
#